data_AF-A0A9W5L129-F1
#
_entry.id   AF-A0A9W5L129-F1
#
_cell.length_a   1.000
_cell.length_b   1.000
_cell.length_c   1.000
_cell.angle_alpha   90.00
_cell.angle_beta   90.00
_cell.angle_gamma   90.00
#
_symmetry.space_group_name_H-M   'P 1'
#
loop_
_entity.id
_entity.type
_entity.pdbx_description
1 polymer ?
#
loop_
_entity_poly.entity_id
_entity_poly.type
_entity_poly.pdbx_seq_one_letter_code
_entity_poly.pdbx_strand_id
1 'polypeptide(L)'
;MLEKEDVIELHHLLKKLNPNAKVLESSFSKVPLQEILNTNLFNYEEASQSAGWIQELNSDYHTPETEEYGINSFVYRRKYPFHPKRLMNWLEKWPLDVVRAKGFFWLASRNNMIGLLSQAGSSITIQGAGEWIAALPETERNQMITEEPEVLKNWDKQYGDRITELVFIGIDMNRSLIEQSLDSCLLTEKEMQQNWNTFIDPIPAFTYTS
;
A
#
# COMPACT_ATOMS: atom_id res chain seq x y z
N MET A 1 -34.50 2.71 1.94
CA MET A 1 -33.96 1.82 2.99
C MET A 1 -33.07 0.84 2.26
N LEU A 2 -31.87 0.56 2.76
CA LEU A 2 -31.08 -0.55 2.25
C LEU A 2 -31.83 -1.85 2.54
N GLU A 3 -31.81 -2.79 1.61
CA GLU A 3 -32.39 -4.11 1.85
C GLU A 3 -31.54 -4.84 2.90
N LYS A 4 -32.12 -5.82 3.60
CA LYS A 4 -31.43 -6.49 4.72
C LYS A 4 -30.15 -7.20 4.27
N GLU A 5 -30.10 -7.72 3.05
CA GLU A 5 -28.88 -8.27 2.45
C GLU A 5 -27.76 -7.21 2.36
N ASP A 6 -28.04 -6.01 1.85
CA ASP A 6 -27.04 -4.95 1.65
C ASP A 6 -26.42 -4.46 2.97
N VAL A 7 -27.20 -4.46 4.06
CA VAL A 7 -26.72 -4.05 5.39
C VAL A 7 -25.74 -5.08 5.95
N ILE A 8 -26.04 -6.37 5.76
CA ILE A 8 -25.17 -7.48 6.18
C ILE A 8 -23.87 -7.46 5.36
N GLU A 9 -23.98 -7.23 4.04
CA GLU A 9 -22.85 -7.07 3.12
C GLU A 9 -21.90 -5.95 3.58
N LEU A 10 -22.45 -4.77 3.85
CA LEU A 10 -21.68 -3.62 4.33
C LEU A 10 -21.04 -3.88 5.70
N HIS A 11 -21.74 -4.56 6.61
CA HIS A 11 -21.22 -4.91 7.92
C HIS A 11 -20.00 -5.82 7.85
N HIS A 12 -20.05 -6.82 6.99
CA HIS A 12 -18.93 -7.74 6.76
C HIS A 12 -17.73 -7.05 6.11
N LEU A 13 -17.98 -6.18 5.11
CA LEU A 13 -16.92 -5.38 4.49
C LEU A 13 -16.21 -4.49 5.53
N LEU A 14 -16.97 -3.79 6.37
CA LEU A 14 -16.43 -2.90 7.40
C LEU A 14 -15.61 -3.66 8.44
N LYS A 15 -16.07 -4.84 8.87
CA LYS A 15 -15.32 -5.70 9.80
C LYS A 15 -14.06 -6.31 9.18
N LYS A 16 -14.03 -6.61 7.88
CA LYS A 16 -12.83 -7.09 7.19
C LYS A 16 -11.82 -5.97 6.94
N LEU A 17 -12.28 -4.75 6.64
CA LEU A 17 -11.43 -3.57 6.46
C LEU A 17 -10.73 -3.11 7.75
N ASN A 18 -11.42 -3.25 8.88
CA ASN A 18 -10.90 -2.98 10.22
C ASN A 18 -11.60 -3.89 11.25
N PRO A 19 -10.97 -5.02 11.64
CA PRO A 19 -11.56 -6.00 12.57
C PRO A 19 -11.95 -5.38 13.92
N ASN A 20 -11.18 -4.39 14.35
CA ASN A 20 -11.32 -3.73 15.63
C ASN A 20 -12.31 -2.56 15.59
N ALA A 21 -12.84 -2.20 14.41
CA ALA A 21 -13.84 -1.15 14.30
C ALA A 21 -15.15 -1.57 14.97
N LYS A 22 -15.69 -0.67 15.80
CA LYS A 22 -17.07 -0.76 16.28
C LYS A 22 -17.98 -0.19 15.22
N VAL A 23 -18.79 -1.04 14.59
CA VAL A 23 -19.75 -0.64 13.56
C VAL A 23 -21.10 -0.43 14.24
N LEU A 24 -21.73 0.72 14.00
CA LEU A 24 -23.00 1.11 14.58
C LEU A 24 -24.05 1.21 13.48
N GLU A 25 -25.08 0.37 13.51
CA GLU A 25 -26.23 0.51 12.61
C GLU A 25 -27.15 1.60 13.12
N SER A 26 -27.64 2.46 12.22
CA SER A 26 -28.68 3.43 12.56
C SER A 26 -29.67 3.60 11.43
N SER A 27 -30.95 3.56 11.76
CA SER A 27 -32.04 4.02 10.89
C SER A 27 -32.55 5.36 11.42
N PHE A 28 -32.56 6.40 10.58
CA PHE A 28 -32.99 7.75 10.94
C PHE A 28 -32.14 8.43 12.04
N SER A 29 -30.82 8.29 11.98
CA SER A 29 -29.86 9.01 12.85
C SER A 29 -30.05 8.78 14.35
N LYS A 30 -30.67 7.66 14.75
CA LYS A 30 -30.76 7.24 16.14
C LYS A 30 -29.52 6.44 16.54
N VAL A 31 -28.48 7.13 16.99
CA VAL A 31 -27.29 6.52 17.59
C VAL A 31 -27.07 7.12 18.98
N PRO A 32 -26.80 6.31 20.02
CA PRO A 32 -26.47 6.83 21.34
C PRO A 32 -25.23 7.74 21.29
N LEU A 33 -25.33 8.96 21.82
CA LEU A 33 -24.27 9.98 21.73
C LEU A 33 -22.93 9.53 22.36
N GLN A 34 -23.01 8.65 23.36
CA GLN A 34 -21.86 8.06 24.08
C GLN A 34 -21.05 7.08 23.22
N GLU A 35 -21.62 6.60 22.11
CA GLU A 35 -20.95 5.73 21.14
C GLU A 35 -20.16 6.52 20.07
N ILE A 36 -20.29 7.85 20.07
CA ILE A 36 -19.68 8.76 19.09
C ILE A 36 -18.64 9.68 19.75
N LEU A 37 -18.89 10.13 20.99
CA LEU A 37 -18.04 11.09 21.71
C LEU A 37 -17.25 10.40 22.85
N ASN A 38 -15.96 10.73 22.97
CA ASN A 38 -15.05 10.25 24.03
C ASN A 38 -14.90 8.72 24.12
N THR A 39 -14.85 8.02 22.97
CA THR A 39 -14.78 6.55 22.96
C THR A 39 -13.40 5.98 23.29
N ASN A 40 -12.34 6.80 23.28
CA ASN A 40 -10.93 6.37 23.47
C ASN A 40 -10.50 5.19 22.58
N LEU A 41 -11.22 4.92 21.48
CA LEU A 41 -10.96 3.81 20.56
C LEU A 41 -9.80 4.08 19.59
N PHE A 42 -9.20 5.27 19.65
CA PHE A 42 -8.08 5.66 18.81
C PHE A 42 -6.78 5.63 19.62
N ASN A 43 -5.97 4.59 19.39
CA ASN A 43 -4.61 4.48 19.89
C ASN A 43 -3.65 4.41 18.70
N TYR A 44 -2.83 5.45 18.53
CA TYR A 44 -1.93 5.59 17.39
C TYR A 44 -0.83 4.51 17.37
N GLU A 45 -0.30 4.13 18.54
CA GLU A 45 0.72 3.09 18.66
C GLU A 45 0.17 1.71 18.30
N GLU A 46 -0.99 1.31 18.85
CA GLU A 46 -1.64 0.05 18.48
C GLU A 46 -2.08 0.01 17.02
N ALA A 47 -2.63 1.11 16.46
CA ALA A 47 -3.04 1.14 15.05
C ALA A 47 -1.86 1.03 14.08
N SER A 48 -0.66 1.48 14.49
CA SER A 48 0.56 1.34 13.71
C SER A 48 1.13 -0.09 13.72
N GLN A 49 1.04 -0.79 14.88
CA GLN A 49 1.61 -2.13 15.05
C GLN A 49 0.64 -3.28 14.74
N SER A 50 -0.67 -3.07 14.89
CA SER A 50 -1.71 -4.12 14.70
C SER A 50 -2.15 -4.30 13.26
N ALA A 51 -1.37 -3.76 12.33
CA ALA A 51 -1.89 -3.50 11.02
C ALA A 51 -1.80 -4.79 10.20
N GLY A 52 -2.92 -5.51 10.09
CA GLY A 52 -3.03 -6.79 9.39
C GLY A 52 -2.40 -6.84 8.00
N TRP A 53 -2.18 -5.68 7.36
CA TRP A 53 -1.40 -5.55 6.12
C TRP A 53 0.07 -6.02 6.25
N ILE A 54 0.73 -5.86 7.41
CA ILE A 54 2.09 -6.36 7.63
C ILE A 54 2.08 -7.89 7.66
N GLN A 55 1.04 -8.50 8.24
CA GLN A 55 0.84 -9.94 8.20
C GLN A 55 0.50 -10.43 6.78
N GLU A 56 -0.31 -9.70 6.02
CA GLU A 56 -0.62 -9.99 4.61
C GLU A 56 0.61 -9.87 3.70
N LEU A 57 1.49 -8.88 3.94
CA LEU A 57 2.76 -8.76 3.22
C LEU A 57 3.74 -9.89 3.56
N ASN A 58 3.68 -10.44 4.78
CA ASN A 58 4.59 -11.47 5.26
C ASN A 58 4.05 -12.91 5.11
N SER A 59 2.80 -13.10 4.65
CA SER A 59 2.24 -14.45 4.46
C SER A 59 2.55 -14.97 3.04
N ASP A 60 3.28 -16.10 2.97
CA ASP A 60 3.59 -16.78 1.70
C ASP A 60 2.40 -17.59 1.14
N TYR A 61 1.30 -17.68 1.90
CA TYR A 61 0.11 -18.45 1.55
C TYR A 61 -1.11 -17.52 1.46
N HIS A 62 -1.45 -17.12 0.23
CA HIS A 62 -2.72 -16.50 -0.08
C HIS A 62 -3.76 -17.59 -0.34
N THR A 63 -4.43 -18.08 0.69
CA THR A 63 -5.74 -18.71 0.48
C THR A 63 -6.73 -17.59 0.20
N PRO A 64 -7.44 -17.58 -0.95
CA PRO A 64 -8.44 -16.56 -1.25
C PRO A 64 -9.47 -16.54 -0.11
N GLU A 65 -9.55 -15.42 0.59
CA GLU A 65 -10.46 -15.26 1.71
C GLU A 65 -11.89 -15.06 1.19
N THR A 66 -12.61 -16.19 1.14
CA THR A 66 -14.04 -16.34 0.86
C THR A 66 -14.47 -15.96 -0.57
N GLU A 67 -14.46 -16.95 -1.47
CA GLU A 67 -15.11 -16.95 -2.81
C GLU A 67 -16.59 -16.54 -2.79
N GLU A 68 -17.20 -16.44 -1.61
CA GLU A 68 -18.63 -16.14 -1.42
C GLU A 68 -19.01 -14.70 -1.82
N TYR A 69 -18.06 -13.77 -1.92
CA TYR A 69 -18.34 -12.34 -2.22
C TYR A 69 -17.46 -11.71 -3.31
N GLY A 70 -16.64 -12.50 -4.02
CA GLY A 70 -15.79 -12.01 -5.11
C GLY A 70 -14.66 -11.04 -4.72
N ILE A 71 -14.45 -10.80 -3.41
CA ILE A 71 -13.37 -9.96 -2.90
C ILE A 71 -12.07 -10.75 -2.90
N ASN A 72 -11.11 -10.31 -3.70
CA ASN A 72 -9.79 -10.92 -3.80
C ASN A 72 -8.71 -9.91 -3.42
N SER A 73 -7.57 -10.41 -2.96
CA SER A 73 -6.38 -9.62 -2.72
C SER A 73 -5.17 -10.24 -3.42
N PHE A 74 -4.21 -9.40 -3.80
CA PHE A 74 -2.90 -9.87 -4.26
C PHE A 74 -1.82 -8.84 -3.97
N VAL A 75 -0.58 -9.32 -3.85
CA VAL A 75 0.60 -8.48 -3.68
C VAL A 75 1.37 -8.39 -5.01
N TYR A 76 1.55 -7.16 -5.49
CA TYR A 76 2.44 -6.84 -6.60
C TYR A 76 3.84 -6.56 -6.05
N ARG A 77 4.82 -7.41 -6.41
CA ARG A 77 6.23 -7.26 -6.02
C ARG A 77 7.14 -7.11 -7.22
N ARG A 78 7.97 -6.07 -7.26
CA ARG A 78 8.99 -5.87 -8.31
C ARG A 78 10.26 -5.21 -7.78
N LYS A 79 11.41 -5.72 -8.21
CA LYS A 79 12.75 -5.15 -7.94
C LYS A 79 13.24 -4.22 -9.06
N TYR A 80 12.32 -3.42 -9.58
CA TYR A 80 12.61 -2.39 -10.58
C TYR A 80 11.90 -1.10 -10.17
N PRO A 81 12.50 0.08 -10.40
CA PRO A 81 11.86 1.34 -10.08
C PRO A 81 10.84 1.70 -11.15
N PHE A 82 9.82 2.45 -10.74
CA PHE A 82 8.89 3.08 -11.66
C PHE A 82 9.50 4.31 -12.34
N HIS A 83 9.15 4.50 -13.62
CA HIS A 83 9.32 5.79 -14.29
C HIS A 83 8.28 6.79 -13.75
N PRO A 84 8.67 7.97 -13.25
CA PRO A 84 7.76 8.85 -12.52
C PRO A 84 6.57 9.33 -13.34
N LYS A 85 6.79 9.75 -14.59
CA LYS A 85 5.68 10.12 -15.50
C LYS A 85 4.73 8.96 -15.82
N ARG A 86 5.24 7.73 -15.99
CA ARG A 86 4.38 6.58 -16.33
C ARG A 86 3.53 6.18 -15.13
N LEU A 87 4.14 6.15 -13.94
CA LEU A 87 3.41 5.92 -12.70
C LEU A 87 2.33 6.98 -12.47
N MET A 88 2.64 8.27 -12.62
CA MET A 88 1.63 9.33 -12.48
C MET A 88 0.46 9.14 -13.45
N ASN A 89 0.73 8.89 -14.73
CA ASN A 89 -0.32 8.64 -15.72
C ASN A 89 -1.17 7.40 -15.39
N TRP A 90 -0.57 6.40 -14.74
CA TRP A 90 -1.28 5.19 -14.30
C TRP A 90 -2.16 5.48 -13.07
N LEU A 91 -1.66 6.26 -12.12
CA LEU A 91 -2.40 6.70 -10.93
C LEU A 91 -3.63 7.54 -11.30
N GLU A 92 -3.53 8.39 -12.33
CA GLU A 92 -4.66 9.16 -12.87
C GLU A 92 -5.74 8.28 -13.51
N LYS A 93 -5.39 7.04 -13.89
CA LYS A 93 -6.28 6.04 -14.48
C LYS A 93 -6.46 4.84 -13.56
N TRP A 94 -6.66 5.14 -12.28
CA TRP A 94 -6.77 4.12 -11.24
C TRP A 94 -7.87 3.08 -11.57
N PRO A 95 -7.59 1.76 -11.44
CA PRO A 95 -8.58 0.73 -11.74
C PRO A 95 -9.80 0.84 -10.81
N LEU A 96 -11.00 0.80 -11.38
CA LEU A 96 -12.27 0.92 -10.62
C LEU A 96 -12.52 -0.27 -9.68
N ASP A 97 -11.99 -1.43 -10.05
CA ASP A 97 -12.18 -2.69 -9.33
C ASP A 97 -11.35 -2.73 -8.03
N VAL A 98 -10.39 -1.82 -7.87
CA VAL A 98 -9.54 -1.70 -6.68
C VAL A 98 -10.24 -0.84 -5.62
N VAL A 99 -10.68 -1.51 -4.55
CA VAL A 99 -11.35 -0.89 -3.40
C VAL A 99 -10.33 -0.32 -2.41
N ARG A 100 -9.19 -1.00 -2.25
CA ARG A 100 -8.11 -0.56 -1.36
C ARG A 100 -6.76 -0.96 -1.94
N ALA A 101 -5.79 -0.07 -1.81
CA ALA A 101 -4.39 -0.37 -2.01
C ALA A 101 -3.53 0.26 -0.92
N LYS A 102 -2.45 -0.42 -0.56
CA LYS A 102 -1.43 0.10 0.34
C LYS A 102 -0.08 -0.55 0.04
N GLY A 103 0.99 0.18 0.25
CA GLY A 103 2.32 -0.42 0.29
C GLY A 103 3.40 0.54 -0.16
N PHE A 104 4.59 -0.01 -0.32
CA PHE A 104 5.78 0.75 -0.65
C PHE A 104 6.10 0.64 -2.13
N PHE A 105 6.60 1.72 -2.73
CA PHE A 105 7.02 1.72 -4.10
C PHE A 105 8.37 2.41 -4.27
N TRP A 106 9.12 1.93 -5.25
CA TRP A 106 10.42 2.46 -5.62
C TRP A 106 10.28 3.36 -6.86
N LEU A 107 10.69 4.62 -6.72
CA LEU A 107 10.63 5.63 -7.77
C LEU A 107 12.02 6.01 -8.27
N ALA A 108 12.24 5.96 -9.59
CA ALA A 108 13.55 6.21 -10.19
C ALA A 108 14.11 7.61 -9.87
N SER A 109 13.28 8.65 -9.99
CA SER A 109 13.68 10.04 -9.75
C SER A 109 13.94 10.36 -8.27
N ARG A 110 13.50 9.49 -7.35
CA ARG A 110 13.64 9.66 -5.89
C ARG A 110 14.27 8.41 -5.27
N ASN A 111 15.37 7.96 -5.88
CA ASN A 111 15.98 6.67 -5.62
C ASN A 111 16.44 6.42 -4.16
N ASN A 112 16.56 7.47 -3.35
CA ASN A 112 16.95 7.33 -1.95
C ASN A 112 15.76 7.14 -1.00
N MET A 113 14.54 7.49 -1.44
CA MET A 113 13.35 7.51 -0.60
C MET A 113 12.42 6.34 -0.88
N ILE A 114 11.74 5.88 0.16
CA ILE A 114 10.64 4.93 0.08
C ILE A 114 9.36 5.73 -0.18
N GLY A 115 8.67 5.45 -1.29
CA GLY A 115 7.33 5.97 -1.53
C GLY A 115 6.29 5.10 -0.83
N LEU A 116 5.34 5.70 -0.13
CA LEU A 116 4.18 5.03 0.43
C LEU A 116 2.94 5.40 -0.37
N LEU A 117 2.28 4.39 -0.93
CA LEU A 117 0.96 4.53 -1.52
C LEU A 117 -0.08 4.05 -0.51
N SER A 118 -1.14 4.82 -0.33
CA SER A 118 -2.29 4.40 0.46
C SER A 118 -3.59 4.92 -0.15
N GLN A 119 -4.61 4.10 -0.16
CA GLN A 119 -5.96 4.47 -0.58
C GLN A 119 -6.86 4.65 0.64
N ALA A 120 -7.55 5.79 0.70
CA ALA A 120 -8.59 6.10 1.67
C ALA A 120 -9.89 6.46 0.93
N GLY A 121 -10.84 5.51 0.89
CA GLY A 121 -12.04 5.66 0.06
C GLY A 121 -11.70 5.77 -1.42
N SER A 122 -12.19 6.81 -2.09
CA SER A 122 -11.91 7.10 -3.51
C SER A 122 -10.60 7.87 -3.74
N SER A 123 -9.91 8.28 -2.68
CA SER A 123 -8.69 9.09 -2.77
C SER A 123 -7.44 8.24 -2.61
N ILE A 124 -6.44 8.51 -3.45
CA ILE A 124 -5.10 7.92 -3.37
C ILE A 124 -4.15 8.96 -2.80
N THR A 125 -3.37 8.58 -1.80
CA THR A 125 -2.37 9.40 -1.16
C THR A 125 -0.99 8.79 -1.38
N ILE A 126 -0.04 9.66 -1.71
CA ILE A 126 1.37 9.31 -1.88
C ILE A 126 2.21 10.15 -0.92
N GLN A 127 3.04 9.48 -0.13
CA GLN A 127 3.89 10.10 0.88
C GLN A 127 5.28 9.46 0.89
N GLY A 128 6.21 10.06 1.63
CA GLY A 128 7.50 9.45 1.93
C GLY A 128 7.42 8.63 3.21
N ALA A 129 8.05 7.45 3.22
CA ALA A 129 8.13 6.56 4.38
C ALA A 129 9.57 6.35 4.86
N GLY A 130 10.43 7.35 4.68
CA GLY A 130 11.85 7.30 5.02
C GLY A 130 12.75 6.97 3.83
N GLU A 131 13.98 6.58 4.13
CA GLU A 131 15.00 6.22 3.14
C GLU A 131 15.22 4.72 3.10
N TRP A 132 15.64 4.21 1.94
CA TRP A 132 16.10 2.83 1.82
C TRP A 132 17.35 2.63 2.67
N ILE A 133 17.52 1.45 3.30
CA ILE A 133 18.71 1.11 4.09
C ILE A 133 19.97 1.25 3.23
N ALA A 134 19.89 0.86 1.96
CA ALA A 134 20.96 1.03 0.99
C ALA A 134 21.23 2.48 0.55
N ALA A 135 20.41 3.45 0.95
CA ALA A 135 20.66 4.89 0.78
C ALA A 135 21.34 5.53 2.00
N LEU A 136 21.24 4.90 3.18
CA LEU A 136 21.82 5.42 4.42
C LEU A 136 23.36 5.46 4.40
N PRO A 137 24.01 6.31 5.21
CA PRO A 137 25.44 6.27 5.47
C PRO A 137 25.90 4.88 5.93
N GLU A 138 27.14 4.51 5.61
CA GLU A 138 27.68 3.16 5.87
C GLU A 138 27.56 2.73 7.34
N THR A 139 27.81 3.65 8.27
CA THR A 139 27.71 3.38 9.72
C THR A 139 26.29 3.02 10.14
N GLU A 140 25.30 3.80 9.70
CA GLU A 140 23.88 3.59 10.02
C GLU A 140 23.34 2.35 9.31
N ARG A 141 23.73 2.15 8.05
CA ARG A 141 23.39 0.96 7.28
C ARG A 141 23.88 -0.32 7.94
N ASN A 142 25.14 -0.35 8.37
CA ASN A 142 25.72 -1.52 9.04
C ASN A 142 25.04 -1.80 10.38
N GLN A 143 24.64 -0.73 11.10
CA GLN A 143 23.86 -0.86 12.32
C GLN A 143 22.48 -1.50 12.03
N MET A 144 21.72 -0.94 11.08
CA MET A 144 20.41 -1.48 10.68
C MET A 144 20.50 -2.95 10.24
N ILE A 145 21.50 -3.31 9.43
CA ILE A 145 21.71 -4.70 8.99
C ILE A 145 22.07 -5.63 10.17
N THR A 146 22.74 -5.12 11.20
CA THR A 146 23.07 -5.90 12.40
C THR A 146 21.83 -6.13 13.27
N GLU A 147 20.95 -5.12 13.36
CA GLU A 147 19.70 -5.16 14.11
C GLU A 147 18.64 -6.02 13.41
N GLU A 148 18.53 -5.91 12.08
CA GLU A 148 17.56 -6.60 11.23
C GLU A 148 18.25 -7.40 10.11
N PRO A 149 18.92 -8.54 10.42
CA PRO A 149 19.69 -9.30 9.43
C PRO A 149 18.82 -9.90 8.31
N GLU A 150 17.52 -10.04 8.51
CA GLU A 150 16.58 -10.51 7.49
C GLU A 150 16.51 -9.63 6.25
N VAL A 151 16.85 -8.34 6.33
CA VAL A 151 16.88 -7.46 5.16
C VAL A 151 17.84 -7.97 4.08
N LEU A 152 18.87 -8.74 4.49
CA LEU A 152 19.83 -9.36 3.58
C LEU A 152 19.23 -10.50 2.74
N LYS A 153 18.12 -11.12 3.16
CA LYS A 153 17.50 -12.24 2.42
C LYS A 153 17.06 -11.83 1.02
N ASN A 154 16.59 -10.60 0.86
CA ASN A 154 16.09 -10.06 -0.40
C ASN A 154 16.99 -8.97 -0.99
N TRP A 155 18.19 -8.79 -0.45
CA TRP A 155 19.10 -7.71 -0.82
C TRP A 155 19.65 -7.86 -2.24
N ASP A 156 19.48 -6.83 -3.06
CA ASP A 156 20.09 -6.73 -4.37
C ASP A 156 21.52 -6.20 -4.29
N LYS A 157 22.42 -6.71 -5.12
CA LYS A 157 23.84 -6.32 -5.09
C LYS A 157 24.08 -4.85 -5.45
N GLN A 158 23.25 -4.29 -6.32
CA GLN A 158 23.38 -2.93 -6.83
C GLN A 158 22.43 -1.97 -6.12
N TYR A 159 21.20 -2.41 -5.83
CA TYR A 159 20.13 -1.55 -5.35
C TYR A 159 19.75 -1.80 -3.89
N GLY A 160 20.31 -2.85 -3.26
CA GLY A 160 20.09 -3.19 -1.87
C GLY A 160 18.67 -3.62 -1.57
N ASP A 161 18.05 -3.02 -0.56
CA ASP A 161 16.69 -3.32 -0.08
C ASP A 161 15.57 -2.72 -0.94
N ARG A 162 15.90 -1.99 -2.01
CA ARG A 162 14.91 -1.33 -2.89
C ARG A 162 13.97 -2.32 -3.56
N ILE A 163 12.68 -2.18 -3.26
CA ILE A 163 11.62 -3.01 -3.84
C ILE A 163 10.30 -2.24 -3.89
N THR A 164 9.45 -2.56 -4.86
CA THR A 164 8.03 -2.19 -4.83
C THR A 164 7.24 -3.36 -4.29
N GLU A 165 6.41 -3.11 -3.29
CA GLU A 165 5.46 -4.06 -2.70
C GLU A 165 4.13 -3.34 -2.45
N LEU A 166 3.13 -3.62 -3.28
CA LEU A 166 1.81 -3.03 -3.18
C LEU A 166 0.77 -4.15 -3.00
N VAL A 167 -0.03 -4.07 -1.95
CA VAL A 167 -1.23 -4.91 -1.81
C VAL A 167 -2.41 -4.21 -2.49
N PHE A 168 -3.14 -4.98 -3.30
CA PHE A 168 -4.40 -4.57 -3.92
C PHE A 168 -5.51 -5.46 -3.38
N ILE A 169 -6.63 -4.84 -3.01
CA ILE A 169 -7.84 -5.50 -2.52
C ILE A 169 -9.02 -4.94 -3.30
N GLY A 170 -9.86 -5.81 -3.83
CA GLY A 170 -10.95 -5.39 -4.69
C GLY A 170 -11.86 -6.54 -5.11
N ILE A 171 -12.91 -6.20 -5.86
CA ILE A 171 -13.95 -7.14 -6.30
C ILE A 171 -13.76 -7.39 -7.79
N ASP A 172 -13.77 -8.66 -8.22
CA ASP A 172 -13.61 -9.05 -9.63
C ASP A 172 -12.36 -8.47 -10.34
N MET A 173 -11.33 -8.11 -9.56
CA MET A 173 -10.10 -7.52 -10.10
C MET A 173 -9.43 -8.47 -11.09
N ASN A 174 -9.17 -7.97 -12.30
CA ASN A 174 -8.29 -8.67 -13.22
C ASN A 174 -6.81 -8.46 -12.81
N ARG A 175 -6.32 -9.33 -11.92
CA ARG A 175 -4.93 -9.31 -11.43
C ARG A 175 -3.92 -9.18 -12.55
N SER A 176 -4.03 -10.00 -13.61
CA SER A 176 -3.03 -10.01 -14.69
C SER A 176 -2.98 -8.67 -15.43
N LEU A 177 -4.14 -8.05 -15.65
CA LEU A 177 -4.22 -6.74 -16.31
C LEU A 177 -3.63 -5.63 -15.44
N ILE A 178 -3.91 -5.64 -14.13
CA ILE A 178 -3.32 -4.68 -13.18
C ILE A 178 -1.80 -4.84 -13.14
N GLU A 179 -1.30 -6.06 -12.96
CA GLU A 179 0.14 -6.35 -12.93
C GLU A 179 0.84 -5.91 -14.23
N GLN A 180 0.29 -6.24 -15.40
CA GLN A 180 0.86 -5.84 -16.69
C GLN A 180 0.85 -4.31 -16.88
N SER A 181 -0.22 -3.64 -16.46
CA SER A 181 -0.32 -2.19 -16.57
C SER A 181 0.69 -1.47 -15.65
N LEU A 182 0.94 -2.00 -14.45
CA LEU A 182 2.00 -1.52 -13.56
C LEU A 182 3.39 -1.85 -14.10
N ASP A 183 3.59 -3.06 -14.63
CA ASP A 183 4.87 -3.47 -15.25
C ASP A 183 5.23 -2.54 -16.41
N SER A 184 4.25 -2.07 -17.17
CA SER A 184 4.44 -1.08 -18.23
C SER A 184 4.95 0.29 -17.73
N CYS A 185 4.87 0.55 -16.41
CA CYS A 185 5.37 1.76 -15.77
C CYS A 185 6.81 1.62 -15.25
N LEU A 186 7.37 0.41 -15.19
CA LEU A 186 8.73 0.16 -14.72
C LEU A 186 9.78 0.64 -15.73
N LEU A 187 10.97 1.01 -15.25
CA LEU A 187 12.09 1.27 -16.14
C LEU A 187 12.42 0.03 -16.98
N THR A 188 12.65 0.25 -18.27
CA THR A 188 13.23 -0.73 -19.17
C THR A 188 14.72 -0.91 -18.87
N GLU A 189 15.32 -2.01 -19.33
CA GLU A 189 16.77 -2.25 -19.19
C GLU A 189 17.62 -1.08 -19.71
N LYS A 190 17.18 -0.43 -20.80
CA LYS A 190 17.87 0.74 -21.36
C LYS A 190 17.76 1.95 -20.43
N GLU A 191 16.60 2.21 -19.84
CA GLU A 191 16.39 3.32 -18.90
C GLU A 191 17.10 3.07 -17.57
N MET A 192 17.25 1.81 -17.15
CA MET A 192 18.03 1.44 -15.95
C MET A 192 19.49 1.91 -16.02
N GLN A 193 20.04 2.06 -17.23
CA GLN A 193 21.41 2.53 -17.47
C GLN A 193 21.52 4.06 -17.65
N GLN A 194 20.41 4.79 -17.55
CA GLN A 194 20.39 6.25 -17.71
C GLN A 194 20.57 6.96 -16.37
N ASN A 195 20.85 8.26 -16.43
CA ASN A 195 20.80 9.12 -15.25
C ASN A 195 19.33 9.43 -14.91
N TRP A 196 18.78 8.77 -13.88
CA TRP A 196 17.37 8.90 -13.49
C TRP A 196 16.99 10.30 -12.99
N ASN A 197 17.96 11.12 -12.56
CA ASN A 197 17.72 12.50 -12.18
C ASN A 197 17.27 13.39 -13.36
N THR A 198 17.40 12.89 -14.59
CA THR A 198 16.95 13.59 -15.81
C THR A 198 15.48 13.33 -16.15
N PHE A 199 14.83 12.39 -15.47
CA PHE A 199 13.41 12.12 -15.70
C PHE A 199 12.55 13.26 -15.17
N ILE A 200 11.56 13.67 -15.97
CA ILE A 200 10.53 14.60 -15.53
C ILE A 200 9.67 13.89 -14.49
N ASP A 201 9.66 14.44 -13.28
CA ASP A 201 8.92 13.91 -12.14
C ASP A 201 7.69 14.77 -11.82
N PRO A 202 6.48 14.37 -12.28
CA PRO A 202 5.24 15.09 -11.98
C PRO A 202 4.59 14.65 -10.66
N ILE A 203 5.14 13.65 -9.96
CA ILE A 203 4.53 13.15 -8.72
C ILE A 203 4.63 14.26 -7.65
N PRO A 204 3.59 14.48 -6.83
CA PRO A 204 3.68 15.45 -5.73
C PRO A 204 4.87 15.16 -4.79
N ALA A 205 5.42 16.20 -4.16
CA ALA A 205 6.50 16.01 -3.20
C ALA A 205 6.08 15.08 -2.06
N PHE A 206 6.99 14.21 -1.62
CA PHE A 206 6.74 13.33 -0.48
C PHE A 206 6.70 14.17 0.80
N THR A 207 5.50 14.42 1.32
CA THR A 207 5.31 15.07 2.62
C THR A 207 5.39 14.03 3.73
N TYR A 208 6.27 14.24 4.71
CA TYR A 208 6.27 13.47 5.94
C TYR A 208 5.11 13.93 6.82
N THR A 209 4.24 13.04 7.26
CA THR A 209 3.35 13.33 8.38
C THR A 209 4.20 13.27 9.65
N SER A 210 4.44 14.44 10.24
CA SER A 210 5.08 14.59 11.57
C SER A 210 4.13 14.16 12.68
#